data_AF-A0A812X647-F1
#
_entry.id   AF-A0A812X647-F1
#
_cell.length_a   1.000
_cell.length_b   1.000
_cell.length_c   1.000
_cell.angle_alpha   90.00
_cell.angle_beta   90.00
_cell.angle_gamma   90.00
#
_symmetry.space_group_name_H-M   'P 1'
#
loop_
_entity.id
_entity.type
_entity.pdbx_description
1 polymer ?
#
loop_
_entity_poly.entity_id
_entity_poly.type
_entity_poly.pdbx_seq_one_letter_code
_entity_poly.pdbx_strand_id
1 'polypeptide(L)'
;MPFNRALDHIADCFQVTKEKMFGAVMLLDNNCTAFERIWCIFEGWRCSELGVPLLVFSPQGRLSRISDSEQSREMAKKVSNIDAERAVCSEMRDKLMIDSAIETIPGRFTTVVAKFRLQVLDVAPFDEPQAVVRAPAPAAGGYYSGPAHGALRGSGHP
;
A
#
# COMPACT_ATOMS: atom_id res chain seq x y z
N MET A 1 13.73 -7.38 30.43
CA MET A 1 12.84 -6.49 29.63
C MET A 1 12.81 -6.97 28.18
N PRO A 2 11.90 -7.88 27.80
CA PRO A 2 11.83 -8.44 26.44
C PRO A 2 11.04 -7.57 25.44
N PHE A 3 10.25 -6.61 25.90
CA PHE A 3 9.30 -5.86 25.05
C PHE A 3 9.95 -4.79 24.15
N ASN A 4 11.06 -4.16 24.56
CA ASN A 4 11.79 -3.23 23.68
C ASN A 4 12.29 -3.94 22.40
N ARG A 5 12.71 -5.20 22.50
CA ARG A 5 13.17 -5.97 21.32
C ARG A 5 12.09 -6.15 20.25
N ALA A 6 10.82 -6.21 20.61
CA ALA A 6 9.74 -6.37 19.63
C ALA A 6 9.52 -5.08 18.84
N LEU A 7 9.55 -3.93 19.52
CA LEU A 7 9.50 -2.62 18.88
C LEU A 7 10.74 -2.35 18.02
N ASP A 8 11.92 -2.72 18.53
CA ASP A 8 13.18 -2.63 17.79
C ASP A 8 13.13 -3.53 16.55
N HIS A 9 12.66 -4.77 16.67
CA HIS A 9 12.54 -5.68 15.54
C HIS A 9 11.54 -5.18 14.48
N ILE A 10 10.39 -4.65 14.90
CA ILE A 10 9.43 -4.02 13.98
C ILE A 10 10.09 -2.79 13.33
N ALA A 11 10.76 -1.93 14.10
CA ALA A 11 11.47 -0.78 13.57
C ALA A 11 12.54 -1.20 12.54
N ASP A 12 13.31 -2.24 12.82
CA ASP A 12 14.33 -2.80 11.94
C ASP A 12 13.73 -3.35 10.66
N CYS A 13 12.62 -4.09 10.76
CA CYS A 13 11.87 -4.55 9.58
C CYS A 13 11.39 -3.37 8.73
N PHE A 14 10.92 -2.28 9.35
CA PHE A 14 10.53 -1.09 8.61
C PHE A 14 11.72 -0.32 8.04
N GLN A 15 12.86 -0.28 8.75
CA GLN A 15 14.06 0.46 8.33
C GLN A 15 14.74 -0.20 7.13
N VAL A 16 14.89 -1.53 7.15
CA VAL A 16 15.37 -2.31 6.00
C VAL A 16 14.46 -2.13 4.79
N THR A 17 13.16 -2.01 5.04
CA THR A 17 12.14 -1.78 4.04
C THR A 17 12.19 -0.35 3.48
N LYS A 18 12.46 0.67 4.31
CA LYS A 18 12.58 2.08 3.90
C LYS A 18 13.67 2.33 2.86
N GLU A 19 14.79 1.62 2.92
CA GLU A 19 15.89 1.79 1.97
C GLU A 19 15.58 1.23 0.56
N LYS A 20 14.56 0.38 0.44
CA LYS A 20 14.19 -0.29 -0.82
C LYS A 20 12.77 0.01 -1.31
N MET A 21 11.91 0.57 -0.47
CA MET A 21 10.53 0.88 -0.82
C MET A 21 10.32 2.37 -1.07
N PHE A 22 9.58 2.66 -2.15
CA PHE A 22 9.09 4.01 -2.46
C PHE A 22 7.95 4.47 -1.54
N GLY A 23 7.37 3.56 -0.75
CA GLY A 23 6.30 3.84 0.21
C GLY A 23 5.62 2.56 0.70
N ALA A 24 4.77 2.70 1.72
CA ALA A 24 3.80 1.69 2.12
C ALA A 24 2.50 1.86 1.35
N VAL A 25 1.79 0.76 1.09
CA VAL A 25 0.51 0.77 0.38
C VAL A 25 -0.58 0.22 1.29
N MET A 26 -1.67 0.97 1.43
CA MET A 26 -2.90 0.53 2.08
C MET A 26 -3.99 0.35 1.02
N LEU A 27 -4.48 -0.88 0.89
CA LEU A 27 -5.60 -1.21 0.01
C LEU A 27 -6.90 -1.18 0.83
N LEU A 28 -7.83 -0.35 0.40
CA LEU A 28 -9.18 -0.25 0.97
C LEU A 28 -10.11 -1.16 0.18
N ASP A 29 -11.03 -1.80 0.90
CA ASP A 29 -12.25 -2.32 0.30
C ASP A 29 -13.28 -1.18 0.17
N ASN A 30 -14.46 -1.50 -0.37
CA ASN A 30 -15.54 -0.52 -0.52
C ASN A 30 -15.97 0.10 0.83
N ASN A 31 -15.76 -0.62 1.93
CA ASN A 31 -16.14 -0.19 3.27
C ASN A 31 -14.96 0.41 4.05
N CYS A 32 -13.78 0.60 3.47
CA CYS A 32 -12.54 0.99 4.15
C CYS A 32 -12.27 0.24 5.49
N THR A 33 -12.51 -1.07 5.55
CA THR A 33 -12.35 -1.89 6.77
C THR A 33 -10.93 -1.88 7.33
N ALA A 34 -9.92 -1.56 6.49
CA ALA A 34 -8.55 -1.35 6.93
C ALA A 34 -8.44 -0.32 8.06
N PHE A 35 -9.25 0.73 8.07
CA PHE A 35 -9.24 1.76 9.13
C PHE A 35 -9.82 1.30 10.46
N GLU A 36 -10.46 0.14 10.48
CA GLU A 36 -11.00 -0.46 11.70
C GLU A 36 -10.01 -1.43 12.33
N ARG A 37 -8.88 -1.74 11.66
CA ARG A 37 -7.91 -2.73 12.12
C ARG A 37 -6.73 -2.07 12.82
N ILE A 38 -6.44 -2.50 14.04
CA ILE A 38 -5.40 -1.89 14.89
C ILE A 38 -4.02 -1.97 14.25
N TRP A 39 -3.71 -3.07 13.55
CA TRP A 39 -2.45 -3.24 12.84
C TRP A 39 -2.28 -2.19 11.73
N CYS A 40 -3.30 -2.00 10.90
CA CYS A 40 -3.26 -1.03 9.80
C CYS A 40 -3.11 0.42 10.29
N ILE A 41 -3.78 0.78 11.38
CA ILE A 41 -3.65 2.09 12.02
C ILE A 41 -2.22 2.28 12.54
N PHE A 42 -1.70 1.26 13.24
CA PHE A 42 -0.35 1.29 13.79
C PHE A 42 0.73 1.40 12.71
N GLU A 43 0.65 0.61 11.64
CA GLU A 43 1.59 0.69 10.51
C GLU A 43 1.54 2.04 9.82
N GLY A 44 0.35 2.60 9.59
CA GLY A 44 0.24 3.93 8.97
C GLY A 44 0.84 5.02 9.86
N TRP A 45 0.70 4.93 11.19
CA TRP A 45 1.41 5.81 12.11
C TRP A 45 2.93 5.60 12.05
N ARG A 46 3.43 4.36 12.05
CA ARG A 46 4.88 4.09 11.93
C ARG A 46 5.46 4.64 10.63
N CYS A 47 4.70 4.59 9.53
CA CYS A 47 5.10 5.23 8.28
C CYS A 47 5.37 6.73 8.47
N SER A 48 4.50 7.42 9.22
CA SER A 48 4.69 8.85 9.56
C SER A 48 5.97 9.07 10.40
N GLU A 49 6.21 8.27 11.44
CA GLU A 49 7.43 8.38 12.26
C GLU A 49 8.72 8.17 11.46
N LEU A 50 8.68 7.27 10.48
CA LEU A 50 9.83 6.89 9.69
C LEU A 50 9.97 7.74 8.41
N GLY A 51 9.05 8.67 8.14
CA GLY A 51 9.04 9.44 6.89
C GLY A 51 8.85 8.56 5.66
N VAL A 52 8.14 7.43 5.79
CA VAL A 52 7.77 6.55 4.68
C VAL A 52 6.41 7.01 4.14
N PRO A 53 6.27 7.32 2.85
CA PRO A 53 4.99 7.69 2.26
C PRO A 53 3.96 6.56 2.41
N LEU A 54 2.71 6.89 2.73
CA LEU A 54 1.60 5.93 2.74
C LEU A 54 0.68 6.23 1.55
N LEU A 55 0.60 5.28 0.62
CA LEU A 55 -0.26 5.37 -0.56
C LEU A 55 -1.56 4.61 -0.28
N VAL A 56 -2.69 5.26 -0.44
CA VAL A 56 -4.01 4.66 -0.20
C VAL A 56 -4.70 4.40 -1.53
N PHE A 57 -5.11 3.17 -1.76
CA PHE A 57 -5.83 2.76 -2.97
C PHE A 57 -7.19 2.18 -2.58
N SER A 58 -8.16 2.45 -3.44
CA SER A 58 -9.50 1.87 -3.43
C SER A 58 -9.70 1.02 -4.68
N PRO A 59 -10.80 0.26 -4.79
CA PRO A 59 -11.16 -0.41 -6.05
C PRO A 59 -11.31 0.56 -7.24
N GLN A 60 -11.53 1.84 -6.97
CA GLN A 60 -11.68 2.93 -7.93
C GLN A 60 -10.33 3.58 -8.29
N GLY A 61 -9.24 3.10 -7.69
CA GLY A 61 -7.88 3.58 -7.92
C GLY A 61 -7.31 4.31 -6.71
N ARG A 62 -6.21 5.03 -6.97
CA ARG A 62 -5.48 5.78 -5.94
C ARG A 62 -6.37 6.89 -5.37
N LEU A 63 -6.53 6.92 -4.04
CA LEU A 63 -7.18 8.02 -3.37
C LEU A 63 -6.17 9.16 -3.21
N SER A 64 -6.56 10.35 -3.67
CA SER A 64 -5.79 11.58 -3.52
C SER A 64 -6.71 12.67 -2.98
N ARG A 65 -6.12 13.72 -2.39
CA ARG A 65 -6.84 14.82 -1.73
C ARG A 65 -7.92 15.52 -2.56
N ILE A 66 -7.92 15.32 -3.88
CA ILE A 66 -8.68 16.09 -4.87
C ILE A 66 -9.87 15.29 -5.44
N SER A 67 -10.02 14.00 -5.15
CA SER A 67 -11.14 13.25 -5.72
C SER A 67 -12.44 13.51 -4.96
N ASP A 68 -13.41 14.15 -5.64
CA ASP A 68 -14.78 14.34 -5.14
C ASP A 68 -15.66 13.08 -5.30
N SER A 69 -15.02 11.90 -5.19
CA SER A 69 -15.75 10.64 -5.26
C SER A 69 -16.48 10.38 -3.95
N GLU A 70 -17.62 9.68 -4.03
CA GLU A 70 -18.36 9.24 -2.85
C GLU A 70 -17.47 8.46 -1.87
N GLN A 71 -16.59 7.63 -2.41
CA GLN A 71 -15.65 6.84 -1.64
C GLN A 71 -14.59 7.67 -0.93
N SER A 72 -14.10 8.76 -1.53
CA SER A 72 -13.19 9.68 -0.84
C SER A 72 -13.88 10.37 0.34
N ARG A 73 -15.17 10.70 0.20
CA ARG A 73 -15.97 11.25 1.31
C ARG A 73 -16.20 10.21 2.41
N GLU A 74 -16.48 8.97 2.04
CA GLU A 74 -16.63 7.86 3.01
C GLU A 74 -15.31 7.56 3.73
N MET A 75 -14.20 7.50 3.00
CA MET A 75 -12.85 7.36 3.54
C MET A 75 -12.57 8.47 4.55
N ALA A 76 -12.74 9.73 4.15
CA ALA A 76 -12.51 10.88 5.02
C ALA A 76 -13.37 10.79 6.30
N LYS A 77 -14.66 10.45 6.16
CA LYS A 77 -15.56 10.25 7.30
C LYS A 77 -15.07 9.13 8.22
N LYS A 78 -14.64 7.98 7.68
CA LYS A 78 -14.12 6.88 8.51
C LYS A 78 -12.85 7.27 9.23
N VAL A 79 -11.89 7.89 8.52
CA VAL A 79 -10.60 8.33 9.08
C VAL A 79 -10.80 9.34 10.22
N SER A 80 -11.69 10.32 10.04
CA SER A 80 -12.03 11.31 11.08
C SER A 80 -12.64 10.69 12.34
N ASN A 81 -13.27 9.51 12.22
CA ASN A 81 -13.95 8.82 13.33
C ASN A 81 -13.19 7.59 13.85
N ILE A 82 -11.94 7.36 13.44
CA ILE A 82 -11.13 6.24 13.94
C ILE A 82 -11.01 6.32 15.47
N ASP A 83 -11.30 5.20 16.11
CA ASP A 83 -11.03 4.92 17.52
C ASP A 83 -10.10 3.71 17.59
N ALA A 84 -8.82 3.97 17.84
CA ALA A 84 -7.79 2.93 17.86
C ALA A 84 -7.90 2.02 19.10
N GLU A 85 -8.50 2.48 20.21
CA GLU A 85 -8.68 1.64 21.40
C GLU A 85 -9.67 0.52 21.13
N ARG A 86 -10.70 0.83 20.33
CA ARG A 86 -11.76 -0.10 19.92
C ARG A 86 -11.50 -0.81 18.58
N ALA A 87 -10.33 -0.62 17.99
CA ALA A 87 -10.00 -1.22 16.71
C ALA A 87 -9.92 -2.75 16.80
N VAL A 88 -10.37 -3.38 15.72
CA VAL A 88 -10.46 -4.83 15.54
C VAL A 88 -9.07 -5.41 15.34
N CYS A 89 -8.86 -6.62 15.87
CA CYS A 89 -7.71 -7.44 15.58
C CYS A 89 -8.16 -8.87 15.33
N SER A 90 -7.46 -9.57 14.42
CA SER A 90 -7.74 -10.97 14.13
C SER A 90 -7.21 -11.88 15.26
N GLU A 91 -6.09 -11.50 15.85
CA GLU A 91 -5.40 -12.27 16.90
C GLU A 91 -5.23 -11.42 18.15
N MET A 92 -5.75 -11.88 19.29
CA MET A 92 -5.68 -11.12 20.54
C MET A 92 -4.22 -10.85 20.97
N ARG A 93 -3.31 -11.77 20.66
CA ARG A 93 -1.88 -11.61 20.95
C ARG A 93 -1.29 -10.37 20.27
N ASP A 94 -1.64 -10.15 19.02
CA ASP A 94 -1.15 -9.00 18.25
C ASP A 94 -1.76 -7.70 18.77
N LYS A 95 -3.04 -7.72 19.14
CA LYS A 95 -3.69 -6.59 19.82
C LYS A 95 -2.95 -6.21 21.10
N LEU A 96 -2.67 -7.17 21.98
CA LEU A 96 -1.96 -6.89 23.23
C LEU A 96 -0.54 -6.34 22.98
N MET A 97 0.15 -6.88 21.98
CA MET A 97 1.49 -6.41 21.60
C MET A 97 1.43 -4.97 21.08
N ILE A 98 0.50 -4.64 20.19
CA ILE A 98 0.35 -3.30 19.63
C ILE A 98 -0.13 -2.31 20.69
N ASP A 99 -1.15 -2.66 21.48
CA ASP A 99 -1.67 -1.80 22.53
C ASP A 99 -0.55 -1.49 23.55
N SER A 100 0.25 -2.50 23.93
CA SER A 100 1.43 -2.30 24.79
C SER A 100 2.47 -1.40 24.15
N ALA A 101 2.74 -1.56 22.85
CA ALA A 101 3.63 -0.68 22.10
C ALA A 101 3.11 0.77 22.11
N ILE A 102 1.82 0.97 21.90
CA ILE A 102 1.18 2.29 21.86
C ILE A 102 1.24 2.97 23.24
N GLU A 103 1.05 2.23 24.33
CA GLU A 103 1.13 2.77 25.70
C GLU A 103 2.51 3.36 26.05
N THR A 104 3.58 2.95 25.36
CA THR A 104 4.92 3.52 25.54
C THR A 104 5.12 4.86 24.82
N ILE A 105 4.20 5.26 23.94
CA ILE A 105 4.30 6.48 23.14
C ILE A 105 3.73 7.68 23.91
N PRO A 106 4.41 8.85 23.92
CA PRO A 106 3.81 10.08 24.44
C PRO A 106 2.49 10.42 23.76
N GLY A 107 1.42 10.58 24.55
CA GLY A 107 0.06 10.80 24.06
C GLY A 107 -0.65 9.55 23.51
N ARG A 108 0.01 8.37 23.55
CA ARG A 108 -0.57 7.04 23.36
C ARG A 108 -1.44 6.94 22.09
N PHE A 109 -2.63 6.35 22.20
CA PHE A 109 -3.59 6.21 21.10
C PHE A 109 -3.96 7.55 20.45
N THR A 110 -4.03 8.64 21.23
CA THR A 110 -4.36 9.97 20.66
C THR A 110 -3.30 10.43 19.66
N THR A 111 -2.02 10.29 19.99
CA THR A 111 -0.92 10.64 19.09
C THR A 111 -0.91 9.76 17.84
N VAL A 112 -1.08 8.44 18.02
CA VAL A 112 -1.12 7.47 16.92
C VAL A 112 -2.23 7.82 15.94
N VAL A 113 -3.45 8.04 16.44
CA VAL A 113 -4.61 8.39 15.60
C VAL A 113 -4.42 9.74 14.93
N ALA A 114 -3.94 10.76 15.65
CA ALA A 114 -3.72 12.08 15.07
C ALA A 114 -2.72 12.04 13.90
N LYS A 115 -1.58 11.38 14.09
CA LYS A 115 -0.55 11.25 13.05
C LYS A 115 -0.98 10.35 11.90
N PHE A 116 -1.69 9.25 12.19
CA PHE A 116 -2.30 8.42 11.15
C PHE A 116 -3.28 9.22 10.29
N ARG A 117 -4.17 10.00 10.92
CA ARG A 117 -5.12 10.87 10.22
C ARG A 117 -4.40 11.89 9.34
N LEU A 118 -3.35 12.53 9.85
CA LEU A 118 -2.53 13.41 9.03
C LEU A 118 -1.94 12.66 7.85
N GLN A 119 -1.35 11.48 8.04
CA GLN A 119 -0.78 10.72 6.93
C GLN A 119 -1.82 10.33 5.85
N VAL A 120 -3.05 9.97 6.26
CA VAL A 120 -4.11 9.52 5.36
C VAL A 120 -4.92 10.68 4.76
N LEU A 121 -5.02 11.83 5.43
CA LEU A 121 -5.76 13.01 4.94
C LEU A 121 -4.85 14.06 4.29
N ASP A 122 -3.57 14.10 4.68
CA ASP A 122 -2.51 14.91 4.10
C ASP A 122 -1.77 14.12 3.01
N VAL A 123 -2.54 13.41 2.17
CA VAL A 123 -2.05 12.84 0.91
C VAL A 123 -1.68 14.01 0.00
N ALA A 124 -0.52 14.62 0.25
CA ALA A 124 0.15 15.45 -0.72
C ALA A 124 0.26 14.63 -2.00
N PRO A 125 0.01 15.22 -3.18
CA PRO A 125 0.36 14.56 -4.42
C PRO A 125 1.84 14.21 -4.31
N PHE A 126 2.14 12.92 -4.31
CA PHE A 126 3.50 12.48 -4.59
C PHE A 126 3.77 13.00 -5.99
N ASP A 127 4.71 13.92 -6.15
CA ASP A 127 5.27 14.23 -7.45
C ASP A 127 5.73 12.89 -8.01
N GLU A 128 5.01 12.38 -9.00
CA GLU A 128 5.44 11.18 -9.72
C GLU A 128 6.88 11.44 -10.17
N PRO A 129 7.87 10.60 -9.82
CA PRO A 129 9.07 10.58 -10.64
C PRO A 129 8.61 10.26 -12.05
N GLN A 130 8.71 11.25 -12.95
CA GLN A 130 8.48 11.10 -14.37
C GLN A 130 9.42 10.02 -14.92
N ALA A 131 9.00 8.77 -14.83
CA ALA A 131 9.75 7.64 -15.38
C ALA A 131 8.81 6.45 -15.65
N VAL A 132 7.65 6.71 -16.27
CA VAL A 132 7.14 5.70 -17.20
C VAL A 132 7.80 6.00 -18.54
N VAL A 133 9.00 5.46 -18.72
CA VAL A 133 9.53 5.22 -20.06
C VAL A 133 8.49 4.36 -20.74
N ARG A 134 7.69 4.97 -21.64
CA ARG A 134 6.85 4.23 -22.56
C ARG A 134 7.77 3.22 -23.23
N ALA A 135 7.52 1.93 -22.99
CA ALA A 135 8.12 0.90 -23.82
C ALA A 135 7.81 1.28 -25.28
N PRO A 136 8.81 1.36 -26.17
CA PRO A 136 8.53 1.63 -27.57
C PRO A 136 7.55 0.56 -28.06
N ALA A 137 6.51 1.01 -28.75
CA ALA A 137 5.55 0.13 -29.38
C ALA A 137 6.30 -0.95 -30.18
N PRO A 138 5.86 -2.22 -30.17
CA PRO A 138 6.47 -3.23 -31.01
C PRO A 138 6.39 -2.72 -32.46
N ALA A 139 7.57 -2.61 -33.09
CA ALA A 139 7.68 -2.18 -34.46
C ALA A 139 6.72 -3.01 -35.31
N ALA A 140 5.87 -2.31 -36.07
CA ALA A 140 4.99 -2.92 -37.06
C ALA A 140 5.80 -3.92 -37.89
N GLY A 141 5.31 -5.15 -37.96
CA GLY A 141 6.00 -6.28 -38.57
C GLY A 141 6.56 -5.94 -39.95
N GLY A 142 7.88 -5.85 -40.01
CA GLY A 142 8.64 -5.94 -41.24
C GLY A 142 8.64 -7.40 -41.70
N TYR A 143 8.05 -7.62 -42.87
CA TYR A 143 8.09 -8.83 -43.66
C TYR A 143 9.42 -9.60 -43.54
N TYR A 144 9.38 -10.80 -42.97
CA TYR A 144 10.39 -11.81 -43.24
C TYR A 144 9.86 -12.73 -44.36
N SER A 145 10.27 -12.42 -45.58
CA SER A 145 10.12 -13.26 -46.76
C SER A 145 11.09 -14.45 -46.63
N GLY A 146 10.60 -15.59 -46.14
CA GLY A 146 11.33 -16.85 -46.19
C GLY A 146 11.23 -17.48 -47.59
N PRO A 147 12.31 -18.09 -48.13
CA PRO A 147 12.32 -18.62 -49.49
C PRO A 147 11.43 -19.86 -49.61
N ALA A 148 10.66 -19.91 -50.70
CA ALA A 148 9.88 -21.05 -51.12
C ALA A 148 10.79 -22.27 -51.36
N HIS A 149 10.75 -23.26 -50.46
CA HIS A 149 11.29 -24.57 -50.74
C HIS A 149 10.27 -25.39 -51.55
N GLY A 150 10.75 -25.81 -52.71
CA GLY A 150 9.99 -26.41 -53.79
C GLY A 150 9.38 -27.77 -53.50
N ALA A 151 8.48 -28.10 -54.41
CA ALA A 151 7.78 -29.34 -54.57
C ALA A 151 8.68 -30.58 -54.49
N LEU A 152 8.23 -31.59 -53.74
CA LEU A 152 8.51 -32.97 -54.06
C LEU A 152 7.18 -33.71 -54.25
N ARG A 153 6.96 -34.07 -55.52
CA ARG A 153 6.01 -35.08 -55.97
C ARG A 153 6.30 -36.40 -55.27
N GLY A 154 5.24 -37.07 -54.83
CA GLY A 154 5.26 -38.45 -54.38
C GLY A 154 3.91 -39.10 -54.65
N SER A 155 3.67 -39.40 -55.92
CA SER A 155 2.56 -40.22 -56.41
C SER A 155 2.76 -41.68 -56.03
N GLY A 156 1.74 -42.31 -55.45
CA GLY A 156 1.67 -43.75 -55.22
C GLY A 156 0.24 -44.18 -54.82
N HIS A 157 -0.61 -44.39 -55.83
CA HIS A 157 -1.86 -45.17 -55.78
C HIS A 157 -1.55 -46.68 -55.55
N PRO A 158 -2.57 -47.55 -55.41
CA PRO A 158 -3.68 -47.62 -54.45
C PRO A 158 -3.56 -48.83 -53.51
#